data_AF-A0A0U3AHX8-F1
#
_entry.id   AF-A0A0U3AHX8-F1
#
_cell.length_a   1.000
_cell.length_b   1.000
_cell.length_c   1.000
_cell.angle_alpha   90.00
_cell.angle_beta   90.00
_cell.angle_gamma   90.00
#
_symmetry.space_group_name_H-M   'P 1'
#
loop_
_entity.id
_entity.type
_entity.pdbx_description
1 polymer ?
#
loop_
_entity_poly.entity_id
_entity_poly.type
_entity_poly.pdbx_seq_one_letter_code
_entity_poly.pdbx_strand_id
1 'polypeptide(L)'
;MLEKLDRQMNISSNVSLSANLEMMEKGRIELFVYDQRSAGIMINEQGYRAEGFHAVYHIQDAVTCFAFSCTMDRALVEQFQSALDNVVKTDFYRQLFDKYLPGRFLPESD
;
A
#
# COMPACT_ATOMS: atom_id res chain seq x y z
N MET A 1 26.18 -31.86 1.20
CA MET A 1 25.33 -31.08 0.27
C MET A 1 24.25 -30.31 1.03
N LEU A 2 24.65 -29.46 2.00
CA LEU A 2 23.76 -28.58 2.77
C LEU A 2 24.36 -27.16 2.95
N GLU A 3 25.54 -26.89 2.40
CA GLU A 3 26.26 -25.61 2.53
C GLU A 3 25.78 -24.50 1.58
N LYS A 4 24.63 -24.65 0.90
CA LYS A 4 24.15 -23.69 -0.11
C LYS A 4 22.97 -22.81 0.31
N LEU A 5 22.62 -22.78 1.59
CA LEU A 5 21.51 -21.96 2.10
C LEU A 5 21.88 -20.97 3.21
N ASP A 6 23.17 -20.70 3.41
CA ASP A 6 23.61 -19.50 4.15
C ASP A 6 23.78 -18.31 3.19
N ARG A 7 22.75 -18.05 2.37
CA ARG A 7 22.63 -16.72 1.77
C ARG A 7 22.12 -15.83 2.89
N GLN A 8 23.02 -15.09 3.52
CA GLN A 8 22.65 -13.91 4.28
C GLN A 8 21.70 -13.09 3.40
N MET A 9 20.42 -13.05 3.76
CA MET A 9 19.43 -12.34 2.96
C MET A 9 19.81 -10.87 2.98
N ASN A 10 20.06 -10.28 1.81
CA ASN A 10 20.29 -8.84 1.65
C ASN A 10 18.94 -8.09 1.74
N ILE A 11 18.23 -8.30 2.84
CA ILE A 11 16.90 -7.77 3.10
C ILE A 11 16.95 -7.16 4.49
N SER A 12 16.66 -5.86 4.57
CA SER A 12 16.45 -5.16 5.83
C SER A 12 14.95 -4.99 6.04
N SER A 13 14.46 -5.32 7.24
CA SER A 13 13.08 -5.03 7.63
C SER A 13 13.05 -3.70 8.39
N ASN A 14 12.18 -2.79 7.95
CA ASN A 14 11.93 -1.52 8.63
C ASN A 14 10.44 -1.20 8.52
N VAL A 15 9.87 -0.66 9.59
CA VAL A 15 8.45 -0.28 9.66
C VAL A 15 8.20 1.16 9.22
N SER A 16 9.25 1.99 9.13
CA SER A 16 9.12 3.39 8.75
C SER A 16 9.58 3.63 7.31
N LEU A 17 8.70 4.24 6.51
CA LEU A 17 9.08 4.74 5.19
C LEU A 17 10.22 5.78 5.31
N SER A 18 10.19 6.68 6.29
CA SER A 18 11.21 7.73 6.43
C SER A 18 12.61 7.15 6.61
N ALA A 19 12.72 6.05 7.36
CA ALA A 19 13.99 5.36 7.58
C ALA A 19 14.45 4.64 6.30
N ASN A 20 13.53 4.07 5.51
CA ASN A 20 13.86 3.48 4.22
C ASN A 20 14.38 4.54 3.22
N LEU A 21 13.74 5.70 3.16
CA LEU A 21 14.17 6.82 2.31
C LEU A 21 15.56 7.31 2.72
N GLU A 22 15.81 7.49 4.02
CA GLU A 22 17.13 7.87 4.52
C GLU A 22 18.21 6.82 4.22
N MET A 23 17.89 5.52 4.32
CA MET A 23 18.80 4.44 3.95
C MET A 23 19.11 4.45 2.46
N MET A 24 18.13 4.76 1.61
CA MET A 24 18.31 4.84 0.17
C MET A 24 19.21 6.02 -0.22
N GLU A 25 18.97 7.22 0.33
CA GLU A 25 19.83 8.39 0.13
C GLU A 25 21.28 8.15 0.58
N LYS A 26 21.47 7.40 1.66
CA LYS A 26 22.80 7.02 2.17
C LYS A 26 23.45 5.86 1.39
N GLY A 27 22.81 5.35 0.35
CA GLY A 27 23.30 4.21 -0.43
C GLY A 27 23.37 2.89 0.35
N ARG A 28 22.59 2.78 1.44
CA ARG A 28 22.54 1.58 2.30
C ARG A 28 21.54 0.53 1.81
N ILE A 29 20.56 0.96 1.03
CA ILE A 29 19.65 0.08 0.30
C ILE A 29 19.53 0.58 -1.13
N GLU A 30 19.32 -0.35 -2.05
CA GLU A 30 19.14 -0.04 -3.48
C GLU A 30 17.67 -0.06 -3.87
N LEU A 31 16.83 -0.76 -3.10
CA LEU A 31 15.41 -0.99 -3.36
C LEU A 31 14.64 -1.09 -2.04
N PHE A 32 13.37 -0.69 -2.05
CA PHE A 32 12.42 -1.00 -1.00
C PHE A 32 11.06 -1.32 -1.62
N VAL A 33 10.28 -2.17 -0.93
CA VAL A 33 8.94 -2.57 -1.37
C VAL A 33 7.92 -1.61 -0.78
N TYR A 34 6.94 -1.20 -1.59
CA TYR A 34 5.91 -0.24 -1.21
C TYR A 34 4.60 -0.50 -1.96
N ASP A 35 3.48 0.00 -1.42
CA ASP A 35 2.23 0.08 -2.18
C ASP A 35 2.29 1.26 -3.15
N GLN A 36 2.19 0.97 -4.44
CA GLN A 36 2.36 1.97 -5.49
C GLN A 36 1.31 3.10 -5.45
N ARG A 37 0.15 2.83 -4.83
CA ARG A 37 -0.92 3.82 -4.71
C ARG A 37 -0.71 4.79 -3.55
N SER A 38 0.04 4.42 -2.51
CA SER A 38 0.32 5.31 -1.40
C SER A 38 1.69 5.98 -1.48
N ALA A 39 2.68 5.32 -2.09
CA ALA A 39 4.08 5.75 -1.96
C ALA A 39 4.36 7.18 -2.43
N GLY A 40 3.81 7.62 -3.57
CA GLY A 40 4.05 8.99 -4.04
C GLY A 40 3.61 10.07 -3.03
N ILE A 41 2.45 9.89 -2.40
CA ILE A 41 1.95 10.80 -1.36
C ILE A 41 2.84 10.70 -0.13
N MET A 42 3.10 9.48 0.34
CA MET A 42 3.88 9.26 1.56
C MET A 42 5.32 9.79 1.43
N ILE A 43 5.96 9.63 0.26
CA ILE A 43 7.31 10.17 -0.01
C ILE A 43 7.29 11.70 0.07
N ASN A 44 6.31 12.34 -0.56
CA ASN A 44 6.14 13.79 -0.53
C ASN A 44 5.86 14.30 0.90
N GLU A 45 5.04 13.60 1.68
CA GLU A 45 4.77 13.92 3.09
C GLU A 45 6.02 13.82 3.98
N GLN A 46 7.00 12.99 3.62
CA GLN A 46 8.29 12.91 4.30
C GLN A 46 9.29 14.01 3.86
N GLY A 47 8.87 14.94 2.99
CA GLY A 47 9.72 16.03 2.49
C GLY A 47 10.66 15.64 1.35
N TYR A 48 10.54 14.41 0.83
CA TYR A 48 11.24 13.95 -0.35
C TYR A 48 10.44 14.27 -1.61
N ARG A 49 11.08 14.19 -2.78
CA ARG A 49 10.39 14.35 -4.06
C ARG A 49 10.11 12.99 -4.68
N ALA A 50 8.84 12.64 -4.85
CA ALA A 50 8.45 11.36 -5.46
C ALA A 50 9.07 11.15 -6.85
N GLU A 51 9.34 12.23 -7.61
CA GLU A 51 10.02 12.16 -8.92
C GLU A 51 11.46 11.62 -8.85
N GLY A 52 12.09 11.63 -7.67
CA GLY A 52 13.41 11.04 -7.44
C GLY A 52 13.39 9.51 -7.37
N PHE A 53 12.20 8.89 -7.31
CA PHE A 53 12.01 7.46 -7.16
C PHE A 53 11.25 6.89 -8.36
N HIS A 54 11.61 5.68 -8.78
CA HIS A 54 10.93 5.01 -9.88
C HIS A 54 10.67 3.54 -9.52
N ALA A 55 9.49 3.04 -9.85
CA ALA A 55 9.16 1.63 -9.72
C ALA A 55 9.95 0.83 -10.76
N VAL A 56 10.82 -0.08 -10.31
CA VAL A 56 11.61 -0.94 -11.20
C VAL A 56 11.03 -2.34 -11.37
N TYR A 57 10.14 -2.76 -10.46
CA TYR A 57 9.55 -4.10 -10.47
C TYR A 57 8.17 -4.08 -9.82
N HIS A 58 7.23 -4.83 -10.41
CA HIS A 58 5.90 -5.07 -9.87
C HIS A 58 5.83 -6.50 -9.34
N ILE A 59 5.67 -6.67 -8.02
CA ILE A 59 5.64 -7.99 -7.38
C ILE A 59 4.28 -8.65 -7.57
N GLN A 60 3.22 -7.98 -7.10
CA GLN A 60 1.83 -8.40 -7.22
C GLN A 60 0.91 -7.25 -6.85
N ASP A 61 -0.33 -7.31 -7.33
CA ASP A 61 -1.40 -6.47 -6.81
C ASP A 61 -1.85 -6.96 -5.43
N ALA A 62 -2.15 -5.99 -4.55
CA ALA A 62 -2.74 -6.25 -3.25
C ALA A 62 -4.13 -5.63 -3.18
N VAL A 63 -5.11 -6.44 -2.81
CA VAL A 63 -6.48 -5.97 -2.53
C VAL A 63 -6.58 -5.60 -1.06
N THR A 64 -7.03 -4.38 -0.79
CA THR A 64 -7.30 -3.91 0.57
C THR A 64 -8.73 -4.28 0.95
N CYS A 65 -8.89 -5.03 2.06
CA CYS A 65 -10.18 -5.49 2.54
C CYS A 65 -10.37 -5.15 4.03
N PHE A 66 -11.62 -5.09 4.47
CA PHE A 66 -11.94 -5.10 5.90
C PHE A 66 -11.85 -6.52 6.44
N ALA A 67 -11.01 -6.72 7.46
CA ALA A 67 -10.88 -8.01 8.14
C ALA A 67 -11.73 -8.04 9.41
N PHE A 68 -12.46 -9.13 9.62
CA PHE A 68 -13.31 -9.36 10.79
C PHE A 68 -12.79 -10.56 11.59
N SER A 69 -13.03 -10.58 12.91
CA SER A 69 -12.74 -11.77 13.72
C SER A 69 -13.49 -12.98 13.17
N CYS A 70 -12.86 -14.16 13.19
CA CYS A 70 -13.49 -15.41 12.75
C CYS A 70 -14.75 -15.78 13.56
N THR A 71 -14.94 -15.19 14.73
CA THR A 71 -16.11 -15.41 15.61
C THR A 71 -17.24 -14.40 15.37
N MET A 72 -17.07 -13.44 14.45
CA MET A 72 -18.12 -12.48 14.14
C MET A 72 -19.32 -13.17 13.49
N ASP A 73 -20.52 -12.66 13.80
CA ASP A 73 -21.74 -13.11 13.12
C ASP A 73 -21.63 -12.80 11.62
N ARG A 74 -21.79 -13.85 10.81
CA ARG A 74 -21.70 -13.77 9.35
C ARG A 74 -22.77 -12.83 8.77
N ALA A 75 -23.97 -12.82 9.35
CA ALA A 75 -25.05 -11.95 8.87
C ALA A 75 -24.68 -10.46 9.03
N LEU A 76 -23.98 -10.12 10.12
CA LEU A 76 -23.48 -8.77 10.35
C LEU A 76 -22.38 -8.39 9.35
N VAL A 77 -21.45 -9.31 9.06
CA VAL A 77 -20.39 -9.08 8.05
C VAL A 77 -20.99 -8.87 6.66
N GLU A 78 -21.99 -9.67 6.28
CA GLU A 78 -22.68 -9.54 4.99
C GLU A 78 -23.47 -8.21 4.91
N GLN A 79 -24.12 -7.80 6.01
CA GLN A 79 -24.79 -6.51 6.08
C GLN A 79 -23.80 -5.34 5.93
N PHE A 80 -22.63 -5.44 6.57
CA PHE A 80 -21.56 -4.45 6.40
C PHE A 80 -21.09 -4.37 4.96
N GLN A 81 -20.81 -5.52 4.32
CA GLN A 81 -20.34 -5.54 2.94
C GLN A 81 -21.37 -4.91 2.00
N SER A 82 -22.65 -5.26 2.16
CA SER A 82 -23.74 -4.67 1.35
C SER A 82 -23.84 -3.16 1.54
N ALA A 83 -23.71 -2.67 2.78
CA ALA A 83 -23.72 -1.23 3.04
C ALA A 83 -22.51 -0.53 2.41
N LEU A 84 -21.32 -1.12 2.52
CA LEU A 84 -20.09 -0.60 1.90
C LEU A 84 -20.23 -0.53 0.38
N ASP A 85 -20.72 -1.60 -0.26
CA ASP A 85 -20.92 -1.67 -1.72
C ASP A 85 -21.87 -0.57 -2.22
N ASN A 86 -22.83 -0.17 -1.41
CA ASN A 86 -23.72 0.94 -1.73
C ASN A 86 -23.03 2.29 -1.58
N VAL A 87 -22.27 2.50 -0.48
CA VAL A 87 -21.57 3.76 -0.21
C VAL A 87 -20.54 4.07 -1.30
N VAL A 88 -19.72 3.08 -1.72
CA VAL A 88 -18.65 3.30 -2.70
C VAL A 88 -19.16 3.70 -4.09
N LYS A 89 -20.45 3.47 -4.38
CA LYS A 89 -21.11 3.87 -5.63
C LYS A 89 -21.66 5.29 -5.59
N THR A 90 -21.65 5.96 -4.43
CA THR A 90 -22.22 7.30 -4.27
C THR A 90 -21.27 8.41 -4.70
N ASP A 91 -21.82 9.55 -5.12
CA ASP A 91 -21.02 10.76 -5.40
C ASP A 91 -20.31 11.29 -4.14
N PHE A 92 -20.87 11.03 -2.95
CA PHE A 92 -20.22 11.36 -1.69
C PHE A 92 -18.90 10.62 -1.53
N TYR A 93 -18.85 9.33 -1.86
CA TYR A 93 -17.59 8.59 -1.84
C TYR A 93 -16.58 9.13 -2.85
N ARG A 94 -17.01 9.52 -4.06
CA ARG A 94 -16.13 10.18 -5.03
C ARG A 94 -15.53 11.47 -4.47
N GLN A 95 -16.34 12.31 -3.82
CA GLN A 95 -15.85 13.54 -3.17
C GLN A 95 -14.85 13.26 -2.05
N LEU A 96 -15.07 12.22 -1.23
CA LEU A 96 -14.08 11.77 -0.24
C LEU A 96 -12.79 11.32 -0.91
N PHE A 97 -12.90 10.51 -1.97
CA PHE A 97 -11.75 10.00 -2.70
C PHE A 97 -10.91 11.14 -3.28
N ASP A 98 -11.53 12.09 -3.98
CA ASP A 98 -10.83 13.23 -4.58
C ASP A 98 -10.16 14.13 -3.54
N LYS A 99 -10.78 14.27 -2.37
CA LYS A 99 -10.24 15.07 -1.26
C LYS A 99 -8.99 14.45 -0.65
N TYR A 100 -8.96 13.13 -0.46
CA TYR A 100 -7.88 12.45 0.27
C TYR A 100 -6.85 11.79 -0.65
N LEU A 101 -7.21 11.52 -1.91
CA LEU A 101 -6.36 10.88 -2.91
C LEU A 101 -6.41 11.66 -4.24
N PRO A 102 -6.08 12.97 -4.24
CA PRO A 102 -6.20 13.82 -5.42
C PRO A 102 -5.32 13.29 -6.57
N GLY A 103 -5.83 13.39 -7.80
CA GLY A 103 -5.11 12.99 -9.02
C GLY A 103 -5.04 11.47 -9.26
N ARG A 104 -5.83 10.68 -8.53
CA ARG A 104 -5.99 9.24 -8.78
C ARG A 104 -7.37 8.95 -9.36
N PHE A 105 -7.45 7.82 -10.06
CA PHE A 105 -8.70 7.29 -10.57
C PHE A 105 -9.22 6.21 -9.63
N LEU A 106 -10.54 6.21 -9.40
CA LEU A 106 -11.19 5.04 -8.85
C LEU A 106 -10.97 3.88 -9.82
N PRO A 107 -10.52 2.70 -9.36
CA PRO A 107 -10.48 1.52 -10.21
C PRO A 107 -11.91 1.26 -10.73
N GLU A 108 -12.03 0.88 -11.99
CA GLU A 108 -13.30 0.43 -12.54
C GLU A 108 -13.79 -0.76 -11.71
N SER A 109 -15.03 -0.70 -11.26
CA SER A 109 -15.68 -1.85 -10.62
C SER A 109 -15.94 -2.92 -11.68
N ASP A 110 -15.28 -4.07 -11.54
CA ASP A 110 -15.64 -5.31 -12.24
C ASP A 110 -17.10 -5.72 -11.97
#